data_AF-A0A3S3NHN5-F1
#
_entry.id   AF-A0A3S3NHN5-F1
#
_cell.length_a   1.000
_cell.length_b   1.000
_cell.length_c   1.000
_cell.angle_alpha   90.00
_cell.angle_beta   90.00
_cell.angle_gamma   90.00
#
_symmetry.space_group_name_H-M   'P 1'
#
loop_
_entity.id
_entity.type
_entity.pdbx_description
1 polymer ?
#
loop_
_entity_poly.entity_id
_entity_poly.type
_entity_poly.pdbx_seq_one_letter_code
_entity_poly.pdbx_strand_id
1 'polypeptide(L)'
;MDANKHVQSQLIEKWKAAGQRPAGKAINLDQVRKHIDDINKGLFERSVATVNYRAKPECDERVKRFEERLISLYKLDSIYTQALSIALRNVCDQSNGNKPQSTS
;
A
#
# COMPACT_ATOMS: atom_id res chain seq x y z
N MET A 1 3.84 1.44 7.51
CA MET A 1 2.81 2.34 8.09
C MET A 1 2.84 3.75 7.50
N ASP A 2 3.89 4.10 6.73
CA ASP A 2 4.16 5.47 6.30
C ASP A 2 3.11 6.03 5.33
N ALA A 3 2.53 5.19 4.47
CA ALA A 3 1.50 5.60 3.50
C ALA A 3 0.22 6.15 4.16
N ASN A 4 -0.32 5.47 5.19
CA ASN A 4 -1.53 5.93 5.86
C ASN A 4 -1.30 7.24 6.62
N LYS A 5 -0.12 7.38 7.23
CA LYS A 5 0.30 8.64 7.89
C LYS A 5 0.44 9.77 6.87
N HIS A 6 1.01 9.50 5.70
CA HIS A 6 1.11 10.48 4.61
C HIS A 6 -0.28 11.03 4.23
N VAL A 7 -1.27 10.14 4.00
CA VAL A 7 -2.64 10.57 3.69
C VAL A 7 -3.22 11.44 4.80
N GLN A 8 -3.11 11.01 6.06
CA GLN A 8 -3.66 11.76 7.20
C GLN A 8 -3.03 13.15 7.31
N SER A 9 -1.70 13.25 7.19
CA SER A 9 -0.99 14.54 7.23
C SER A 9 -1.42 15.46 6.08
N GLN A 10 -1.47 14.96 4.85
CA GLN A 10 -1.87 15.75 3.68
C GLN A 10 -3.33 16.22 3.76
N LEU A 11 -4.24 15.38 4.27
CA LEU A 11 -5.62 15.78 4.49
C LEU A 11 -5.73 16.87 5.56
N ILE A 12 -5.01 16.75 6.67
CA ILE A 12 -4.97 17.77 7.72
C ILE A 12 -4.46 19.11 7.17
N GLU A 13 -3.38 19.10 6.38
CA GLU A 13 -2.85 20.30 5.71
C GLU A 13 -3.87 20.93 4.75
N LYS A 14 -4.54 20.10 3.94
CA LYS A 14 -5.61 20.56 3.04
C LYS A 14 -6.76 21.21 3.79
N TRP A 15 -7.17 20.67 4.94
CA TRP A 15 -8.24 21.23 5.75
C TRP A 15 -7.83 22.52 6.44
N LYS A 16 -6.58 22.61 6.91
CA LYS A 16 -6.01 23.86 7.44
C LYS A 16 -6.05 24.97 6.39
N ALA A 17 -5.60 24.67 5.17
CA ALA A 17 -5.62 25.63 4.07
C ALA A 17 -7.04 26.05 3.66
N ALA A 18 -8.01 25.14 3.72
CA ALA A 18 -9.40 25.43 3.43
C ALA A 18 -10.16 26.14 4.58
N GLY A 19 -9.55 26.25 5.76
CA GLY A 19 -10.19 26.82 6.96
C GLY A 19 -11.28 25.95 7.59
N GLN A 20 -11.56 24.76 7.03
CA GLN A 20 -12.57 23.84 7.54
C GLN A 20 -12.28 22.39 7.10
N ARG A 21 -12.70 21.44 7.94
CA ARG A 21 -12.75 20.02 7.57
C ARG A 21 -14.01 19.71 6.75
N PRO A 22 -14.00 18.63 5.93
CA PRO A 22 -15.19 18.20 5.21
C PRO A 22 -16.35 17.93 6.16
N ALA A 23 -17.56 18.30 5.73
CA ALA A 23 -18.78 17.90 6.44
C ALA A 23 -18.96 16.38 6.33
N GLY A 24 -19.44 15.76 7.41
CA GLY A 24 -19.65 14.32 7.44
C GLY A 24 -19.89 13.80 8.85
N LYS A 25 -20.48 12.61 8.94
CA LYS A 25 -20.64 11.92 10.22
C LYS A 25 -19.28 11.46 10.72
N ALA A 26 -19.07 11.58 12.03
CA ALA A 26 -17.93 10.94 12.66
C ALA A 26 -18.01 9.42 12.42
N ILE A 27 -16.91 8.83 11.96
CA ILE A 27 -16.81 7.39 11.79
C ILE A 27 -16.44 6.78 13.15
N ASN A 28 -17.05 5.64 13.49
CA ASN A 28 -16.67 4.87 14.66
C ASN A 28 -15.29 4.21 14.42
N LEU A 29 -14.29 4.59 15.21
CA LEU A 29 -12.93 4.07 15.08
C LEU A 29 -12.80 2.57 15.39
N ASP A 30 -13.68 1.99 16.21
CA ASP A 30 -13.67 0.55 16.47
C ASP A 30 -14.08 -0.24 15.23
N GLN A 31 -15.05 0.29 14.46
CA GLN A 31 -15.42 -0.30 13.18
C GLN A 31 -14.27 -0.19 12.18
N VAL A 32 -13.58 0.95 12.12
CA VAL A 32 -12.41 1.14 11.26
C VAL A 32 -11.30 0.17 11.65
N ARG A 33 -11.05 -0.02 12.95
CA ARG A 33 -10.04 -0.96 13.46
C ARG A 33 -10.31 -2.37 12.98
N LYS A 34 -11.55 -2.85 13.10
CA LYS A 34 -11.92 -4.19 12.61
C LYS A 34 -11.68 -4.35 11.11
N HIS A 35 -12.03 -3.34 10.31
CA HIS A 35 -11.77 -3.39 8.86
C HIS A 35 -10.27 -3.41 8.54
N ILE A 36 -9.47 -2.64 9.29
CA ILE A 36 -8.01 -2.66 9.15
C ILE A 36 -7.45 -4.05 9.50
N ASP A 37 -7.93 -4.67 10.57
CA ASP A 37 -7.48 -6.00 10.99
C ASP A 37 -7.80 -7.08 9.93
N ASP A 38 -9.01 -7.04 9.34
CA ASP A 38 -9.41 -7.94 8.26
C ASP A 38 -8.54 -7.73 7.00
N ILE A 39 -8.26 -6.48 6.64
CA ILE A 39 -7.36 -6.15 5.52
C ILE A 39 -5.94 -6.66 5.79
N ASN A 40 -5.41 -6.43 6.99
CA ASN A 40 -4.07 -6.86 7.37
C ASN A 40 -3.93 -8.38 7.31
N LYS A 41 -4.93 -9.12 7.77
CA LYS A 41 -4.96 -10.58 7.68
C LYS A 41 -4.90 -11.04 6.22
N GLY A 42 -5.76 -10.48 5.36
CA GLY A 42 -5.76 -10.82 3.94
C GLY A 42 -4.44 -10.43 3.22
N LEU A 43 -3.83 -9.30 3.59
CA LEU A 43 -2.53 -8.89 3.06
C LEU A 43 -1.41 -9.84 3.49
N PHE A 44 -1.42 -10.31 4.74
CA PHE A 44 -0.46 -11.30 5.22
C PHE A 44 -0.59 -12.63 4.45
N GLU A 45 -1.81 -13.15 4.32
CA GLU A 45 -2.07 -14.38 3.57
C GLU A 45 -1.59 -14.28 2.11
N ARG A 46 -1.87 -13.15 1.44
CA ARG A 46 -1.40 -12.89 0.07
C ARG A 46 0.11 -12.69 -0.01
N SER A 47 0.72 -12.08 1.00
CA SER A 47 2.16 -11.89 1.07
C SER A 47 2.88 -13.24 1.09
N VAL A 48 2.40 -14.19 1.90
CA VAL A 48 2.92 -15.57 1.95
C VAL A 48 2.69 -16.29 0.62
N ALA A 49 1.48 -16.20 0.05
CA ALA A 49 1.14 -16.87 -1.21
C ALA A 49 1.92 -16.35 -2.43
N THR A 50 2.49 -15.14 -2.35
CA THR A 50 3.19 -14.50 -3.47
C THR A 50 4.71 -14.40 -3.29
N VAL A 51 5.30 -14.99 -2.25
CA VAL A 51 6.76 -14.95 -1.99
C VAL A 51 7.58 -15.27 -3.23
N ASN A 52 7.31 -16.41 -3.89
CA ASN A 52 8.06 -16.83 -5.07
C ASN A 52 7.95 -15.85 -6.23
N TYR A 53 6.80 -15.17 -6.36
CA TYR A 53 6.60 -14.18 -7.41
C TYR A 53 7.34 -12.87 -7.10
N ARG A 54 7.31 -12.45 -5.84
CA ARG A 54 7.96 -11.22 -5.35
C ARG A 54 9.49 -11.27 -5.46
N ALA A 55 10.07 -12.47 -5.54
CA ALA A 55 11.49 -12.71 -5.74
C ALA A 55 11.93 -12.73 -7.22
N LYS A 56 11.01 -12.60 -8.18
CA LYS A 56 11.37 -12.66 -9.60
C LYS A 56 11.81 -11.29 -10.14
N PRO A 57 12.67 -11.26 -11.18
CA PRO A 57 13.08 -10.01 -11.82
C PRO A 57 11.90 -9.18 -12.37
N GLU A 58 10.83 -9.83 -12.85
CA GLU A 58 9.66 -9.13 -13.38
C GLU A 58 8.71 -8.54 -12.32
N CYS A 59 9.02 -8.67 -11.03
CA CYS A 59 8.14 -8.22 -9.96
C CYS A 59 7.87 -6.72 -10.06
N ASP A 60 8.92 -5.90 -10.19
CA ASP A 60 8.81 -4.44 -10.16
C ASP A 60 7.93 -3.92 -11.30
N GLU A 61 8.16 -4.41 -12.51
CA GLU A 61 7.39 -4.03 -13.69
C GLU A 61 5.89 -4.40 -13.55
N ARG A 62 5.60 -5.58 -12.99
CA ARG A 62 4.22 -6.02 -12.77
C ARG A 62 3.54 -5.24 -11.65
N VAL A 63 4.24 -4.98 -10.55
CA VAL A 63 3.72 -4.14 -9.45
C VAL A 63 3.39 -2.75 -9.98
N LYS A 64 4.28 -2.15 -10.78
CA LYS A 64 4.03 -0.85 -11.42
C LYS A 64 2.80 -0.86 -12.33
N ARG A 65 2.66 -1.86 -13.21
CA ARG A 65 1.45 -1.99 -14.06
C ARG A 65 0.17 -2.13 -13.23
N PHE A 66 0.21 -2.86 -12.12
CA PHE A 66 -0.94 -2.96 -11.23
C PHE A 66 -1.23 -1.65 -10.52
N GLU A 67 -0.20 -0.95 -10.05
CA GLU A 67 -0.33 0.38 -9.44
C GLU A 67 -1.02 1.37 -10.40
N GLU A 68 -0.53 1.49 -11.63
CA GLU A 68 -1.13 2.36 -12.67
C GLU A 68 -2.60 1.99 -12.95
N ARG A 69 -2.89 0.69 -13.02
CA ARG A 69 -4.26 0.19 -13.18
C ARG A 69 -5.14 0.58 -12.00
N LEU A 70 -4.64 0.49 -10.76
CA LEU A 70 -5.40 0.85 -9.57
C LEU A 70 -5.65 2.35 -9.48
N ILE A 71 -4.66 3.18 -9.82
CA ILE A 71 -4.79 4.64 -9.90
C ILE A 71 -5.91 5.01 -10.87
N SER A 72 -5.91 4.39 -12.06
CA SER A 72 -6.94 4.62 -13.08
C SER A 72 -8.32 4.13 -12.65
N LEU A 73 -8.41 2.89 -12.15
CA LEU A 73 -9.67 2.24 -11.77
C LEU A 73 -10.39 2.99 -10.64
N TYR A 74 -9.64 3.39 -9.61
CA TYR A 74 -10.20 4.09 -8.45
C TYR A 74 -10.15 5.61 -8.56
N LYS A 75 -9.65 6.15 -9.69
CA LYS A 75 -9.48 7.59 -9.93
C LYS A 75 -8.78 8.27 -8.75
N LEU A 76 -7.67 7.67 -8.31
CA LEU A 76 -6.93 8.16 -7.14
C LEU A 76 -6.41 9.56 -7.42
N ASP A 77 -6.61 10.48 -6.47
CA ASP A 77 -5.99 11.81 -6.54
C ASP A 77 -4.49 11.73 -6.24
N SER A 78 -3.81 12.89 -6.26
CA SER A 78 -2.37 12.96 -6.04
C SER A 78 -1.94 12.46 -4.65
N ILE A 79 -2.76 12.65 -3.61
CA ILE A 79 -2.46 12.20 -2.24
C ILE A 79 -2.50 10.67 -2.19
N TYR A 80 -3.57 10.07 -2.72
CA TYR A 80 -3.73 8.62 -2.69
C TYR A 80 -2.82 7.91 -3.69
N THR A 81 -2.47 8.55 -4.81
CA THR A 81 -1.47 8.04 -5.76
C THR A 81 -0.11 7.91 -5.07
N GLN A 82 0.37 8.96 -4.42
CA GLN A 82 1.66 8.93 -3.70
C GLN A 82 1.64 7.91 -2.55
N ALA A 83 0.53 7.85 -1.79
CA ALA A 83 0.39 6.88 -0.72
C ALA A 83 0.43 5.43 -1.22
N LEU A 84 -0.17 5.15 -2.38
CA LEU A 84 -0.10 3.83 -2.99
C LEU A 84 1.34 3.46 -3.39
N SER A 85 2.09 4.40 -4.00
CA SER A 85 3.51 4.18 -4.32
C SER A 85 4.34 3.89 -3.07
N ILE A 86 4.14 4.65 -1.99
CA ILE A 86 4.83 4.42 -0.71
C ILE A 86 4.49 3.03 -0.15
N ALA A 87 3.23 2.60 -0.26
CA ALA A 87 2.79 1.30 0.24
C ALA A 87 3.40 0.13 -0.54
N LEU A 88 3.62 0.30 -1.85
CA LEU A 88 4.11 -0.76 -2.74
C LEU A 88 5.65 -0.82 -2.84
N ARG A 89 6.38 0.19 -2.36
CA ARG A 89 7.82 0.36 -2.58
C ARG A 89 8.71 -0.85 -2.22
N ASN A 90 8.28 -1.65 -1.25
CA ASN A 90 9.05 -2.80 -0.72
C ASN A 90 8.35 -4.13 -1.02
N VAL A 91 7.43 -4.17 -1.99
CA VAL A 91 6.74 -5.41 -2.34
C VAL A 91 7.72 -6.37 -3.00
N CYS A 92 8.56 -5.94 -3.92
CA CYS A 92 9.52 -6.85 -4.56
C CYS A 92 10.76 -7.05 -3.68
N ASP A 93 11.24 -8.29 -3.61
CA ASP A 93 12.37 -8.67 -2.76
C ASP A 93 13.38 -9.50 -3.56
N GLN A 94 14.44 -8.86 -4.03
CA GLN A 94 15.49 -9.51 -4.83
C GLN A 94 16.49 -10.30 -3.96
N SER A 95 16.35 -10.30 -2.63
CA SER A 95 17.39 -10.82 -1.72
C SER A 95 17.45 -12.36 -1.62
N ASN A 96 16.49 -13.09 -2.19
CA ASN A 96 16.47 -14.57 -2.18
C ASN A 96 16.94 -15.24 -3.49
N GLY A 97 17.45 -14.46 -4.46
CA GLY A 97 17.99 -14.99 -5.73
C GLY A 97 19.42 -15.54 -5.65
N ASN A 98 20.10 -15.46 -4.50
CA ASN A 98 21.52 -15.81 -4.38
C ASN A 98 21.80 -16.66 -3.13
N LYS A 99 21.41 -17.94 -3.15
CA LYS A 99 22.00 -18.96 -2.29
C LYS A 99 22.87 -19.85 -3.18
N PRO A 100 24.21 -19.81 -3.10
CA PRO A 100 25.03 -20.79 -3.80
C PRO A 100 24.69 -22.18 -3.26
N GLN A 101 24.33 -23.10 -4.16
CA GLN A 101 24.27 -24.52 -3.87
C GLN A 101 25.66 -24.95 -3.40
N SER A 102 25.80 -25.24 -2.10
CA SER A 102 26.92 -26.03 -1.61
C SER A 102 26.69 -27.47 -2.06
N THR A 103 27.39 -27.87 -3.11
CA THR A 103 27.55 -29.28 -3.46
C THR A 103 28.41 -29.95 -2.40
N SER A 104 27.88 -31.04 -1.84
CA SER A 104 28.61 -32.02 -1.02
C SER A 104 29.71 -32.72 -1.81
#